data_AF-A0A937FKZ3-F1
#
_entry.id   AF-A0A937FKZ3-F1
#
_cell.length_a   1.000
_cell.length_b   1.000
_cell.length_c   1.000
_cell.angle_alpha   90.00
_cell.angle_beta   90.00
_cell.angle_gamma   90.00
#
_symmetry.space_group_name_H-M   'P 1'
#
loop_
_entity.id
_entity.type
_entity.pdbx_description
1 polymer ?
#
loop_
_entity_poly.entity_id
_entity_poly.type
_entity_poly.pdbx_seq_one_letter_code
_entity_poly.pdbx_strand_id
1 'polypeptide(L)'
;MDQPDHGAEPKFTRPLRQILTMLIVLGLVGVGVFFALPQVLPVFLANLYLNAFIGLVFVIGLVACFWQVVQIANSVGWIKRFASGEQDGKGAPRLLAPLAALLRTRRDRMQIGASSARSILDSVATRIDEERDITRYITNLLIFLGLLGTFFGLATTVPAVVETIRSLAPADGEAGVEVFDRLMTGLEAQLGGMGTAFSSSLLGLAGSLVVGLLELFASHGQNRFYRELEEWMSSITKVGFSPGDDGQGEAGMAAYLTYMAEQIEALRQAVATAEDGRATTDARLWQLVDGVDRLARNMGEQPDLVPYFESIADGQARMVDAIETQSMASPTQAAETEDAEARMRLRSIDVQLLRILEEMSAGRQETMAELRSDINALTKAIRALGGQ
;
A
#
# COMPACT_ATOMS: atom_id res chain seq x y z
N MET A 1 17.46 39.35 28.44
CA MET A 1 17.69 38.01 29.04
C MET A 1 16.73 37.09 28.33
N ASP A 2 17.20 36.43 27.28
CA ASP A 2 16.43 35.45 26.52
C ASP A 2 16.21 34.22 27.40
N GLN A 3 14.96 33.99 27.81
CA GLN A 3 14.53 32.69 28.28
C GLN A 3 14.09 31.90 27.05
N PRO A 4 14.74 30.77 26.71
CA PRO A 4 14.21 29.88 25.71
C PRO A 4 12.89 29.33 26.27
N ASP A 5 11.82 29.54 25.54
CA ASP A 5 10.51 28.96 25.82
C ASP A 5 10.67 27.44 25.81
N HIS A 6 10.76 26.84 26.99
CA HIS A 6 11.00 25.41 27.16
C HIS A 6 9.74 24.65 26.73
N GLY A 7 9.64 24.32 25.45
CA GLY A 7 8.67 23.37 24.92
C GLY A 7 8.62 22.13 25.82
N ALA A 8 7.41 21.76 26.24
CA ALA A 8 7.11 20.72 27.22
C ALA A 8 8.18 19.62 27.32
N GLU A 9 8.91 19.59 28.44
CA GLU A 9 9.96 18.60 28.65
C GLU A 9 9.40 17.18 28.49
N PRO A 10 9.97 16.35 27.61
CA PRO A 10 9.42 15.04 27.28
C PRO A 10 9.64 14.10 28.47
N LYS A 11 8.60 13.87 29.28
CA LYS A 11 8.59 12.96 30.44
C LYS A 11 8.60 11.48 30.04
N PHE A 12 9.51 11.08 29.16
CA PHE A 12 9.71 9.66 28.86
C PHE A 12 10.59 9.01 29.91
N THR A 13 10.17 7.87 30.44
CA THR A 13 10.98 7.12 31.39
C THR A 13 11.69 5.97 30.68
N ARG A 14 13.00 5.83 30.90
CA ARG A 14 13.72 4.67 30.36
C ARG A 14 13.19 3.38 31.01
N PRO A 15 13.04 2.28 30.27
CA PRO A 15 12.52 1.01 30.79
C PRO A 15 13.53 0.25 31.68
N LEU A 16 14.31 0.95 32.52
CA LEU A 16 15.35 0.35 33.38
C LEU A 16 14.78 -0.63 34.39
N ARG A 17 13.63 -0.31 35.00
CA ARG A 17 12.93 -1.23 35.91
C ARG A 17 12.52 -2.51 35.18
N GLN A 18 12.07 -2.41 33.92
CA GLN A 18 11.65 -3.56 33.13
C GLN A 18 12.83 -4.49 32.83
N ILE A 19 13.95 -3.91 32.37
CA ILE A 19 15.19 -4.64 32.11
C ILE A 19 15.67 -5.34 33.38
N LEU A 20 15.65 -4.64 34.53
CA LEU A 20 16.06 -5.21 35.80
C LEU A 20 15.16 -6.40 36.21
N THR A 21 13.84 -6.26 36.12
CA THR A 21 12.91 -7.35 36.42
C THR A 21 13.10 -8.55 35.49
N MET A 22 13.30 -8.32 34.18
CA MET A 22 13.59 -9.38 33.22
C MET A 22 14.91 -10.10 33.53
N LEU A 23 15.96 -9.36 33.92
CA LEU A 23 17.23 -9.95 34.35
C LEU A 23 17.11 -10.73 35.64
N ILE A 24 16.33 -10.25 36.62
CA ILE A 24 16.06 -10.98 37.87
C ILE A 24 15.33 -12.29 37.56
N VAL A 25 14.29 -12.25 36.74
CA VAL A 25 13.52 -13.44 36.35
C VAL A 25 14.40 -14.42 35.58
N LEU A 26 15.21 -13.95 34.63
CA LEU A 26 16.16 -14.78 33.90
C LEU A 26 17.22 -15.39 34.84
N GLY A 27 17.69 -14.64 35.84
CA GLY A 27 18.59 -15.12 36.87
C GLY A 27 17.97 -16.23 37.72
N LEU A 28 16.72 -16.04 38.17
CA LEU A 28 15.97 -17.05 38.92
C LEU A 28 15.73 -18.33 38.10
N VAL A 29 15.35 -18.18 36.82
CA VAL A 29 15.21 -19.31 35.89
C VAL A 29 16.54 -20.00 35.68
N GLY A 30 17.63 -19.24 35.50
CA GLY A 30 18.99 -19.78 35.36
C GLY A 30 19.43 -20.61 36.57
N VAL A 31 19.13 -20.14 37.79
CA VAL A 31 19.37 -20.91 39.02
C VAL A 31 18.52 -22.19 39.03
N GLY A 32 17.24 -22.10 38.67
CA GLY A 32 16.36 -23.27 38.56
C GLY A 32 16.88 -24.30 37.55
N VAL A 33 17.32 -23.84 36.37
CA VAL A 33 17.92 -24.68 35.32
C VAL A 33 19.23 -25.31 35.81
N PHE A 34 20.06 -24.58 36.56
CA PHE A 34 21.30 -25.12 37.13
C PHE A 34 21.03 -26.31 38.07
N PHE A 35 20.03 -26.20 38.94
CA PHE A 35 19.61 -27.31 39.80
C PHE A 35 18.93 -28.45 39.03
N ALA A 36 18.22 -28.14 37.95
CA ALA A 36 17.55 -29.12 37.10
C ALA A 36 18.51 -29.81 36.11
N LEU A 37 19.68 -29.23 35.83
CA LEU A 37 20.67 -29.69 34.85
C LEU A 37 21.00 -31.19 34.96
N PRO A 38 21.28 -31.78 36.15
CA PRO A 38 21.54 -33.22 36.25
C PRO A 38 20.35 -34.09 35.83
N GLN A 39 19.11 -33.61 35.98
CA GLN A 39 17.90 -34.32 35.56
C GLN A 39 17.55 -34.08 34.09
N VAL A 40 17.86 -32.90 33.55
CA VAL A 40 17.53 -32.50 32.17
C VAL A 40 18.60 -32.95 31.16
N LEU A 41 19.86 -33.10 31.57
CA LEU A 41 20.96 -33.50 30.66
C LEU A 41 20.71 -34.85 29.96
N PRO A 42 20.29 -35.93 30.65
CA PRO A 42 20.02 -37.22 30.00
C PRO A 42 18.89 -37.13 28.96
N VAL A 43 17.87 -36.31 29.25
CA VAL A 43 16.76 -36.02 28.35
C VAL A 43 17.25 -35.31 27.09
N PHE A 44 18.11 -34.30 27.26
CA PHE A 44 18.62 -33.51 26.14
C PHE A 44 19.42 -34.38 25.16
N LEU A 45 20.23 -35.30 25.69
CA LEU A 45 21.06 -36.22 24.90
C LEU A 45 20.25 -37.33 24.21
N ALA A 46 19.09 -37.72 24.75
CA ALA A 46 18.26 -38.77 24.15
C ALA A 46 17.68 -38.38 22.77
N ASN A 47 17.27 -37.12 22.60
CA ASN A 47 16.74 -36.59 21.34
C ASN A 47 17.48 -35.31 20.95
N LEU A 48 18.79 -35.45 20.65
CA LEU A 48 19.70 -34.32 20.45
C LEU A 48 19.20 -33.30 19.43
N TYR A 49 18.73 -33.75 18.26
CA TYR A 49 18.30 -32.85 17.19
C TYR A 49 17.09 -31.99 17.58
N LEU A 50 16.04 -32.61 18.12
CA LEU A 50 14.80 -31.93 18.47
C LEU A 50 15.01 -31.02 19.70
N ASN A 51 15.68 -31.51 20.73
CA ASN A 51 15.95 -30.73 21.94
C ASN A 51 16.93 -29.58 21.67
N ALA A 52 17.92 -29.76 20.80
CA ALA A 52 18.79 -28.67 20.34
C ALA A 52 18.00 -27.61 19.57
N PHE A 53 17.04 -28.02 18.74
CA PHE A 53 16.19 -27.08 18.02
C PHE A 53 15.25 -26.31 18.97
N ILE A 54 14.66 -26.95 19.98
CA ILE A 54 13.90 -26.26 21.02
C ILE A 54 14.79 -25.24 21.74
N GLY A 55 16.00 -25.64 22.13
CA GLY A 55 16.97 -24.76 22.77
C GLY A 55 17.34 -23.54 21.90
N LEU A 56 17.54 -23.74 20.60
CA LEU A 56 17.80 -22.67 19.64
C LEU A 56 16.64 -21.67 19.59
N VAL A 57 15.41 -22.16 19.41
CA VAL A 57 14.21 -21.32 19.35
C VAL A 57 14.00 -20.57 20.68
N PHE A 58 14.28 -21.21 21.81
CA PHE A 58 14.24 -20.59 23.13
C PHE A 58 15.22 -19.43 23.27
N VAL A 59 16.48 -19.62 22.84
CA VAL A 59 17.50 -18.55 22.84
C VAL A 59 17.09 -17.40 21.92
N ILE A 60 16.54 -17.69 20.74
CA ILE A 60 16.01 -16.66 19.83
C ILE A 60 14.88 -15.88 20.52
N GLY A 61 13.97 -16.56 21.22
CA GLY A 61 12.91 -15.93 22.01
C GLY A 61 13.44 -14.99 23.09
N LEU A 62 14.44 -15.45 23.87
CA LEU A 62 15.11 -14.61 24.87
C LEU A 62 15.69 -13.35 24.22
N VAL A 63 16.48 -13.51 23.17
CA VAL A 63 17.11 -12.37 22.47
C VAL A 63 16.06 -11.42 21.91
N ALA A 64 14.98 -11.93 21.32
CA ALA A 64 13.89 -11.12 20.79
C ALA A 64 13.21 -10.27 21.88
N CYS A 65 12.91 -10.84 23.05
CA CYS A 65 12.34 -10.09 24.17
C CYS A 65 13.27 -8.95 24.65
N PHE A 66 14.57 -9.21 24.78
CA PHE A 66 15.53 -8.15 25.15
C PHE A 66 15.68 -7.11 24.04
N TRP A 67 15.68 -7.53 22.78
CA TRP A 67 15.76 -6.64 21.63
C TRP A 67 14.60 -5.63 21.61
N GLN A 68 13.36 -6.09 21.85
CA GLN A 68 12.18 -5.22 21.98
C GLN A 68 12.38 -4.14 23.05
N VAL A 69 12.89 -4.50 24.23
CA VAL A 69 13.10 -3.51 25.31
C VAL A 69 14.23 -2.53 25.00
N VAL A 70 15.34 -3.01 24.40
CA VAL A 70 16.44 -2.15 23.93
C VAL A 70 15.96 -1.18 22.86
N GLN A 71 15.11 -1.64 21.95
CA GLN A 71 14.52 -0.82 20.91
C GLN A 71 13.65 0.31 21.47
N ILE A 72 12.84 0.04 22.50
CA ILE A 72 12.09 1.08 23.23
C ILE A 72 13.04 2.05 23.92
N ALA A 73 14.09 1.55 24.58
CA ALA A 73 15.08 2.41 25.24
C ALA A 73 15.78 3.36 24.25
N ASN A 74 16.10 2.86 23.04
CA ASN A 74 16.66 3.66 21.96
C ASN A 74 15.64 4.69 21.43
N SER A 75 14.37 4.31 21.27
CA SER A 75 13.27 5.22 20.89
C SER A 75 13.08 6.35 21.90
N VAL A 76 13.06 6.05 23.19
CA VAL A 76 13.02 7.06 24.26
C VAL A 76 14.25 7.97 24.21
N GLY A 77 15.44 7.40 24.02
CA GLY A 77 16.68 8.18 23.90
C GLY A 77 16.67 9.15 22.72
N TRP A 78 16.16 8.69 21.57
CA TRP A 78 16.03 9.49 20.37
C TRP A 78 15.03 10.64 20.55
N ILE A 79 13.84 10.40 21.12
CA ILE A 79 12.84 11.46 21.35
C ILE A 79 13.39 12.54 22.29
N LYS A 80 14.11 12.16 23.35
CA LYS A 80 14.73 13.12 24.29
C LYS A 80 15.77 14.02 23.63
N ARG A 81 16.63 13.46 22.77
CA ARG A 81 17.62 14.25 22.00
C ARG A 81 16.94 15.15 20.98
N PHE A 82 15.91 14.64 20.31
CA PHE A 82 15.13 15.43 19.36
C PHE A 82 14.46 16.64 20.04
N ALA A 83 13.80 16.43 21.18
CA ALA A 83 13.11 17.49 21.92
C ALA A 83 14.06 18.52 22.55
N SER A 84 15.30 18.14 22.88
CA SER A 84 16.34 19.08 23.38
C SER A 84 17.03 19.87 22.27
N GLY A 85 16.65 19.67 21.00
CA GLY A 85 17.19 20.41 19.87
C GLY A 85 18.57 19.93 19.39
N GLU A 86 19.14 18.89 20.01
CA GLU A 86 20.40 18.29 19.59
C GLU A 86 20.27 17.68 18.18
N GLN A 87 21.21 17.99 17.28
CA GLN A 87 21.23 17.40 15.95
C GLN A 87 21.65 15.93 16.05
N ASP A 88 20.70 15.02 15.86
CA ASP A 88 21.00 13.58 15.88
C ASP A 88 21.61 13.15 14.53
N GLY A 89 22.91 12.87 14.53
CA GLY A 89 23.60 12.21 13.42
C GLY A 89 23.28 10.71 13.32
N LYS A 90 22.54 10.15 14.28
CA LYS A 90 22.07 8.76 14.25
C LYS A 90 20.65 8.71 13.67
N GLY A 91 20.44 7.84 12.68
CA GLY A 91 19.15 7.63 12.03
C GLY A 91 18.04 7.28 13.03
N ALA A 92 16.80 7.68 12.71
CA ALA A 92 15.66 7.44 13.56
C ALA A 92 15.38 5.94 13.78
N PRO A 93 15.01 5.52 15.00
CA PRO A 93 14.61 4.13 15.29
C PRO A 93 13.46 3.68 14.38
N ARG A 94 13.41 2.39 14.03
CA ARG A 94 12.38 1.84 13.11
C ARG A 94 10.95 2.13 13.56
N LEU A 95 10.69 2.12 14.87
CA LEU A 95 9.39 2.47 15.45
C LEU A 95 8.98 3.92 15.17
N LEU A 96 9.95 4.84 15.11
CA LEU A 96 9.72 6.28 15.02
C LEU A 96 10.05 6.86 13.64
N ALA A 97 10.36 6.02 12.64
CA ALA A 97 10.69 6.48 11.30
C ALA A 97 9.61 7.43 10.68
N PRO A 98 8.30 7.16 10.81
CA PRO A 98 7.26 8.07 10.30
C PRO A 98 7.25 9.43 11.03
N LEU A 99 7.45 9.39 12.35
CA LEU A 99 7.51 10.57 13.20
C LEU A 99 8.74 11.42 12.89
N ALA A 100 9.89 10.79 12.66
CA ALA A 100 11.12 11.46 12.26
C ALA A 100 11.03 12.15 10.89
N ALA A 101 10.36 11.51 9.90
CA ALA A 101 10.17 12.11 8.58
C ALA A 101 9.34 13.40 8.64
N LEU A 102 8.26 13.40 9.42
CA LEU A 102 7.37 14.56 9.57
C LEU A 102 8.01 15.68 10.40
N LEU A 103 8.65 15.33 11.52
CA LEU A 103 9.29 16.31 12.40
C LEU A 103 10.53 16.95 11.77
N ARG A 104 11.27 16.22 10.92
CA ARG A 104 12.41 16.80 10.16
C ARG A 104 11.96 17.90 9.19
N THR A 105 10.73 17.79 8.67
CA THR A 105 10.21 18.71 7.64
C THR A 105 9.60 19.99 8.25
N ARG A 106 9.22 19.97 9.54
CA ARG A 106 8.52 21.09 10.23
C ARG A 106 9.25 21.59 11.48
N ARG A 107 10.58 21.57 11.49
CA ARG A 107 11.42 21.89 12.67
C ARG A 107 11.18 23.30 13.24
N ASP A 108 10.83 24.28 12.41
CA ASP A 108 10.64 25.69 12.82
C ASP A 108 9.21 26.05 13.24
N ARG A 109 8.22 25.19 12.97
CA ARG A 109 6.84 25.37 13.43
C ARG A 109 6.28 24.01 13.81
N MET A 110 6.36 23.68 15.11
CA MET A 110 5.82 22.47 15.74
C MET A 110 4.27 22.39 15.70
N GLN A 111 3.65 22.84 14.61
CA GLN A 111 2.21 22.82 14.38
C GLN A 111 1.85 21.53 13.64
N ILE A 112 1.67 20.46 14.42
CA ILE A 112 1.12 19.20 13.92
C ILE A 112 -0.41 19.29 14.07
N GLY A 113 -1.15 19.12 12.97
CA GLY A 113 -2.61 19.01 13.05
C GLY A 113 -3.01 17.73 13.81
N ALA A 114 -4.08 17.78 14.61
CA ALA A 114 -4.55 16.66 15.42
C ALA A 114 -4.77 15.36 14.62
N SER A 115 -5.16 15.46 13.34
CA SER A 115 -5.30 14.32 12.43
C SER A 115 -3.97 13.65 12.09
N SER A 116 -2.91 14.43 11.85
CA SER A 116 -1.57 13.90 11.56
C SER A 116 -0.95 13.24 12.79
N ALA A 117 -1.18 13.79 13.99
CA ALA A 117 -0.72 13.18 15.23
C ALA A 117 -1.38 11.81 15.46
N ARG A 118 -2.70 11.71 15.30
CA ARG A 118 -3.40 10.43 15.46
C ARG A 118 -2.91 9.37 14.47
N SER A 119 -2.73 9.73 13.20
CA SER A 119 -2.21 8.81 12.18
C SER A 119 -0.79 8.31 12.50
N ILE A 120 0.07 9.13 13.11
CA ILE A 120 1.40 8.70 13.55
C ILE A 120 1.30 7.73 14.73
N LEU A 121 0.46 8.03 15.74
CA LEU A 121 0.23 7.13 16.88
C LEU A 121 -0.27 5.77 16.41
N ASP A 122 -1.25 5.75 15.50
CA ASP A 122 -1.76 4.51 14.91
C ASP A 122 -0.63 3.75 14.17
N SER A 123 0.22 4.44 13.41
CA SER A 123 1.37 3.80 12.74
C SER A 123 2.39 3.22 13.73
N VAL A 124 2.65 3.91 14.84
CA VAL A 124 3.55 3.40 15.90
C VAL A 124 2.91 2.21 16.62
N ALA A 125 1.61 2.26 16.90
CA ALA A 125 0.85 1.15 17.50
C ALA A 125 0.95 -0.11 16.63
N THR A 126 0.68 0.00 15.32
CA THR A 126 0.78 -1.12 14.38
C THR A 126 2.19 -1.74 14.39
N ARG A 127 3.26 -0.92 14.41
CA ARG A 127 4.64 -1.43 14.45
C ARG A 127 4.96 -2.14 15.77
N ILE A 128 4.45 -1.64 16.90
CA ILE A 128 4.59 -2.30 18.20
C ILE A 128 3.90 -3.67 18.17
N ASP A 129 2.69 -3.75 17.59
CA ASP A 129 1.95 -5.01 17.50
C ASP A 129 2.63 -6.00 16.52
N GLU A 130 3.16 -5.54 15.38
CA GLU A 130 3.99 -6.36 14.48
C GLU A 130 5.20 -6.98 15.21
N GLU A 131 5.86 -6.21 16.08
CA GLU A 131 6.98 -6.72 16.87
C GLU A 131 6.55 -7.76 17.92
N ARG A 132 5.35 -7.63 18.46
CA ARG A 132 4.77 -8.60 19.43
C ARG A 132 4.38 -9.91 18.77
N ASP A 133 3.92 -9.87 17.54
CA ASP A 133 3.51 -11.07 16.81
C ASP A 133 4.67 -12.06 16.64
N ILE A 134 5.90 -11.54 16.46
CA ILE A 134 7.11 -12.37 16.39
C ILE A 134 7.35 -13.13 17.70
N THR A 135 7.27 -12.46 18.86
CA THR A 135 7.46 -13.11 20.16
C THR A 135 6.34 -14.09 20.47
N ARG A 136 5.08 -13.76 20.14
CA ARG A 136 3.95 -14.67 20.30
C ARG A 136 4.09 -15.91 19.42
N TYR A 137 4.56 -15.75 18.20
CA TYR A 137 4.86 -16.86 17.30
C TYR A 137 5.95 -17.77 17.89
N ILE A 138 7.04 -17.21 18.42
CA ILE A 138 8.10 -17.99 19.07
C ILE A 138 7.55 -18.78 20.28
N THR A 139 6.73 -18.16 21.12
CA THR A 139 6.09 -18.82 22.26
C THR A 139 5.22 -20.00 21.80
N ASN A 140 4.35 -19.79 20.80
CA ASN A 140 3.51 -20.84 20.22
C ASN A 140 4.33 -21.94 19.53
N LEU A 141 5.43 -21.56 18.88
CA LEU A 141 6.35 -22.49 18.24
C LEU A 141 7.04 -23.38 19.28
N LEU A 142 7.46 -22.85 20.43
CA LEU A 142 8.02 -23.64 21.53
C LEU A 142 7.02 -24.66 22.07
N ILE A 143 5.75 -24.27 22.23
CA ILE A 143 4.67 -25.18 22.63
C ILE A 143 4.52 -26.27 21.57
N PHE A 144 4.44 -25.90 20.30
CA PHE A 144 4.29 -26.84 19.19
C PHE A 144 5.46 -27.82 19.08
N LEU A 145 6.71 -27.35 19.20
CA LEU A 145 7.89 -28.21 19.22
C LEU A 145 7.89 -29.15 20.44
N GLY A 146 7.42 -28.69 21.60
CA GLY A 146 7.24 -29.55 22.77
C GLY A 146 6.25 -30.68 22.50
N LEU A 147 5.09 -30.36 21.92
CA LEU A 147 4.11 -31.36 21.47
C LEU A 147 4.68 -32.30 20.38
N LEU A 148 5.46 -31.77 19.44
CA LEU A 148 6.15 -32.56 18.43
C LEU A 148 7.09 -33.60 19.07
N GLY A 149 7.73 -33.25 20.19
CA GLY A 149 8.53 -34.18 21.00
C GLY A 149 7.74 -35.40 21.49
N THR A 150 6.49 -35.20 21.94
CA THR A 150 5.64 -36.34 22.34
C THR A 150 5.22 -37.18 21.15
N PHE A 151 4.88 -36.55 20.03
CA PHE A 151 4.54 -37.27 18.79
C PHE A 151 5.70 -38.12 18.28
N PHE A 152 6.91 -37.56 18.26
CA PHE A 152 8.11 -38.29 17.88
C PHE A 152 8.39 -39.47 18.80
N GLY A 153 8.25 -39.25 20.10
CA GLY A 153 8.34 -40.32 21.10
C GLY A 153 7.34 -41.44 20.84
N LEU A 154 6.05 -41.12 20.72
CA LEU A 154 5.02 -42.12 20.43
C LEU A 154 5.27 -42.86 19.11
N ALA A 155 5.74 -42.16 18.07
CA ALA A 155 6.08 -42.78 16.79
C ALA A 155 7.21 -43.81 16.90
N THR A 156 8.12 -43.67 17.87
CA THR A 156 9.20 -44.63 18.11
C THR A 156 8.83 -45.71 19.12
N THR A 157 8.02 -45.40 20.14
CA THR A 157 7.62 -46.36 21.17
C THR A 157 6.53 -47.33 20.69
N VAL A 158 5.54 -46.86 19.91
CA VAL A 158 4.43 -47.71 19.45
C VAL A 158 4.90 -48.92 18.62
N PRO A 159 5.78 -48.77 17.60
CA PRO A 159 6.30 -49.92 16.85
C PRO A 159 7.07 -50.91 17.73
N ALA A 160 7.83 -50.41 18.69
CA ALA A 160 8.63 -51.26 19.56
C ALA A 160 7.77 -51.97 20.65
N VAL A 161 6.60 -51.43 21.03
CA VAL A 161 5.58 -52.19 21.78
C VAL A 161 5.06 -53.36 20.94
N VAL A 162 4.75 -53.12 19.66
CA VAL A 162 4.29 -54.18 18.73
C VAL A 162 5.35 -55.27 18.58
N GLU A 163 6.63 -54.89 18.47
CA GLU A 163 7.73 -55.86 18.38
C GLU A 163 7.90 -56.66 19.68
N THR A 164 7.78 -56.00 20.84
CA THR A 164 7.78 -56.69 22.13
C THR A 164 6.68 -57.75 22.16
N ILE A 165 5.44 -57.39 21.80
CA ILE A 165 4.30 -58.32 21.73
C ILE A 165 4.56 -59.50 20.78
N ARG A 166 5.20 -59.26 19.63
CA ARG A 166 5.57 -60.33 18.68
C ARG A 166 6.63 -61.26 19.25
N SER A 167 7.59 -60.72 20.00
CA SER A 167 8.67 -61.48 20.63
C SER A 167 8.24 -62.38 21.79
N LEU A 168 6.99 -62.22 22.28
CA LEU A 168 6.37 -63.07 23.29
C LEU A 168 5.78 -64.37 22.74
N ALA A 169 5.70 -64.54 21.42
CA ALA A 169 5.31 -65.82 20.83
C ALA A 169 6.41 -66.86 21.11
N PRO A 170 6.16 -67.91 21.91
CA PRO A 170 7.20 -68.86 22.30
C PRO A 170 7.73 -69.63 21.08
N ALA A 171 9.04 -69.74 20.94
CA ALA A 171 9.64 -70.67 19.98
C ALA A 171 9.59 -72.11 20.52
N ASP A 172 9.55 -73.11 19.62
CA ASP A 172 9.53 -74.52 20.01
C ASP A 172 10.79 -74.87 20.84
N GLY A 173 10.58 -75.25 22.11
CA GLY A 173 11.65 -75.63 23.04
C GLY A 173 12.20 -74.51 23.93
N GLU A 174 11.63 -73.31 23.88
CA GLU A 174 12.08 -72.14 24.65
C GLU A 174 11.58 -72.16 26.10
N ALA A 175 12.45 -71.81 27.07
CA ALA A 175 12.09 -71.81 28.49
C ALA A 175 11.24 -70.56 28.83
N GLY A 176 10.18 -70.73 29.62
CA GLY A 176 9.28 -69.62 30.00
C GLY A 176 9.97 -68.45 30.73
N VAL A 177 11.16 -68.67 31.31
CA VAL A 177 11.98 -67.63 31.94
C VAL A 177 12.55 -66.66 30.88
N GLU A 178 12.95 -67.15 29.71
CA GLU A 178 13.51 -66.33 28.64
C GLU A 178 12.44 -65.45 27.98
N VAL A 179 11.23 -65.97 27.82
CA VAL A 179 10.07 -65.19 27.33
C VAL A 179 9.71 -64.07 28.31
N PHE A 180 9.79 -64.34 29.62
CA PHE A 180 9.53 -63.33 30.65
C PHE A 180 10.62 -62.24 30.69
N ASP A 181 11.89 -62.60 30.50
CA ASP A 181 12.99 -61.64 30.45
C ASP A 181 12.89 -60.69 29.24
N ARG A 182 12.45 -61.20 28.08
CA ARG A 182 12.14 -60.38 26.89
C ARG A 182 10.98 -59.42 27.13
N LEU A 183 9.91 -59.87 27.79
CA LEU A 183 8.79 -59.01 28.16
C LEU A 183 9.25 -57.88 29.09
N MET A 184 10.04 -58.21 30.12
CA MET A 184 10.55 -57.23 31.07
C MET A 184 11.43 -56.18 30.37
N THR A 185 12.40 -56.63 29.57
CA THR A 185 13.32 -55.76 28.83
C THR A 185 12.58 -54.89 27.82
N GLY A 186 11.60 -55.45 27.11
CA GLY A 186 10.77 -54.69 26.17
C GLY A 186 9.93 -53.61 26.86
N LEU A 187 9.30 -53.91 27.99
CA LEU A 187 8.55 -52.92 28.78
C LEU A 187 9.46 -51.82 29.37
N GLU A 188 10.65 -52.16 29.86
CA GLU A 188 11.62 -51.19 30.37
C GLU A 188 12.07 -50.21 29.28
N ALA A 189 12.41 -50.73 28.09
CA ALA A 189 12.76 -49.91 26.94
C ALA A 189 11.61 -48.94 26.55
N GLN A 190 10.35 -49.38 26.65
CA GLN A 190 9.21 -48.52 26.35
C GLN A 190 8.96 -47.43 27.38
N LEU A 191 9.06 -47.77 28.66
CA LEU A 191 8.95 -46.79 29.73
C LEU A 191 10.05 -45.72 29.60
N GLY A 192 11.27 -46.14 29.23
CA GLY A 192 12.37 -45.23 28.91
C GLY A 192 12.06 -44.31 27.71
N GLY A 193 11.60 -44.88 26.59
CA GLY A 193 11.25 -44.12 25.38
C GLY A 193 10.10 -43.12 25.60
N MET A 194 9.12 -43.46 26.43
CA MET A 194 8.03 -42.56 26.79
C MET A 194 8.51 -41.41 27.68
N GLY A 195 9.45 -41.69 28.61
CA GLY A 195 10.05 -40.67 29.47
C GLY A 195 10.85 -39.63 28.70
N THR A 196 11.60 -40.03 27.66
CA THR A 196 12.36 -39.09 26.81
C THR A 196 11.45 -38.22 25.94
N ALA A 197 10.32 -38.77 25.49
CA ALA A 197 9.29 -38.04 24.74
C ALA A 197 8.60 -36.96 25.58
N PHE A 198 8.17 -37.33 26.78
CA PHE A 198 7.45 -36.45 27.69
C PHE A 198 8.34 -35.31 28.19
N SER A 199 9.60 -35.60 28.46
CA SER A 199 10.55 -34.61 28.96
C SER A 199 10.95 -33.57 27.90
N SER A 200 10.97 -33.93 26.61
CA SER A 200 11.10 -32.96 25.52
C SER A 200 9.91 -31.97 25.47
N SER A 201 8.69 -32.47 25.71
CA SER A 201 7.49 -31.64 25.80
C SER A 201 7.52 -30.68 26.98
N LEU A 202 7.95 -31.18 28.14
CA LEU A 202 8.14 -30.35 29.33
C LEU A 202 9.16 -29.25 29.09
N LEU A 203 10.25 -29.53 28.35
CA LEU A 203 11.25 -28.54 27.96
C LEU A 203 10.64 -27.44 27.05
N GLY A 204 9.88 -27.82 26.03
CA GLY A 204 9.19 -26.87 25.14
C GLY A 204 8.17 -25.99 25.88
N LEU A 205 7.35 -26.58 26.74
CA LEU A 205 6.36 -25.86 27.54
C LEU A 205 7.02 -24.94 28.57
N ALA A 206 8.03 -25.43 29.31
CA ALA A 206 8.77 -24.59 30.25
C ALA A 206 9.47 -23.42 29.54
N GLY A 207 10.08 -23.68 28.37
CA GLY A 207 10.66 -22.64 27.52
C GLY A 207 9.64 -21.59 27.11
N SER A 208 8.46 -22.01 26.64
CA SER A 208 7.37 -21.09 26.27
C SER A 208 6.87 -20.25 27.44
N LEU A 209 6.84 -20.82 28.66
CA LEU A 209 6.41 -20.10 29.86
C LEU A 209 7.41 -19.00 30.23
N VAL A 210 8.71 -19.30 30.15
CA VAL A 210 9.77 -18.32 30.42
C VAL A 210 9.75 -17.20 29.38
N VAL A 211 9.69 -17.54 28.08
CA VAL A 211 9.62 -16.54 27.01
C VAL A 211 8.34 -15.73 27.11
N GLY A 212 7.19 -16.36 27.35
CA GLY A 212 5.90 -15.67 27.53
C GLY A 212 5.89 -14.73 28.73
N LEU A 213 6.52 -15.10 29.84
CA LEU A 213 6.68 -14.20 30.99
C LEU A 213 7.55 -12.98 30.66
N LEU A 214 8.65 -13.17 29.92
CA LEU A 214 9.50 -12.09 29.45
C LEU A 214 8.78 -11.18 28.43
N GLU A 215 7.96 -11.76 27.56
CA GLU A 215 7.10 -11.03 26.62
C GLU A 215 6.11 -10.13 27.35
N LEU A 216 5.46 -10.61 28.42
CA LEU A 216 4.57 -9.79 29.25
C LEU A 216 5.31 -8.55 29.78
N PHE A 217 6.55 -8.72 30.24
CA PHE A 217 7.35 -7.61 30.70
C PHE A 217 7.71 -6.64 29.57
N ALA A 218 8.13 -7.13 28.40
CA ALA A 218 8.39 -6.27 27.24
C ALA A 218 7.12 -5.48 26.83
N SER A 219 5.97 -6.16 26.80
CA SER A 219 4.68 -5.59 26.45
C SER A 219 4.22 -4.49 27.42
N HIS A 220 4.44 -4.64 28.73
CA HIS A 220 4.22 -3.57 29.70
C HIS A 220 5.07 -2.33 29.39
N GLY A 221 6.34 -2.53 29.02
CA GLY A 221 7.24 -1.45 28.60
C GLY A 221 6.74 -0.72 27.34
N GLN A 222 6.29 -1.48 26.33
CA GLN A 222 5.73 -0.93 25.09
C GLN A 222 4.44 -0.14 25.34
N ASN A 223 3.51 -0.68 26.11
CA ASN A 223 2.24 -0.02 26.45
C ASN A 223 2.49 1.28 27.22
N ARG A 224 3.48 1.29 28.11
CA ARG A 224 3.90 2.51 28.81
C ARG A 224 4.48 3.53 27.85
N PHE A 225 5.41 3.11 26.99
CA PHE A 225 6.01 3.98 25.98
C PHE A 225 4.96 4.60 25.05
N TYR A 226 3.99 3.81 24.59
CA TYR A 226 2.89 4.28 23.75
C TYR A 226 2.06 5.36 24.45
N ARG A 227 1.68 5.16 25.72
CA ARG A 227 0.96 6.16 26.51
C ARG A 227 1.79 7.44 26.71
N GLU A 228 3.08 7.31 27.02
CA GLU A 228 3.99 8.46 27.16
C GLU A 228 4.14 9.22 25.81
N LEU A 229 4.14 8.50 24.69
CA LEU A 229 4.17 9.09 23.34
C LEU A 229 2.88 9.83 23.02
N GLU A 230 1.73 9.23 23.33
CA GLU A 230 0.40 9.84 23.17
C GLU A 230 0.29 11.13 23.99
N GLU A 231 0.68 11.09 25.27
CA GLU A 231 0.69 12.25 26.16
C GLU A 231 1.60 13.36 25.62
N TRP A 232 2.83 13.03 25.21
CA TRP A 232 3.76 13.99 24.61
C TRP A 232 3.21 14.61 23.33
N MET A 233 2.67 13.79 22.42
CA MET A 233 2.07 14.29 21.19
C MET A 233 0.84 15.17 21.45
N SER A 234 0.04 14.86 22.47
CA SER A 234 -1.09 15.69 22.91
C SER A 234 -0.64 17.08 23.39
N SER A 235 0.52 17.15 24.07
CA SER A 235 1.09 18.41 24.56
C SER A 235 1.53 19.32 23.41
N ILE A 236 2.10 18.75 22.34
CA ILE A 236 2.58 19.50 21.18
C ILE A 236 1.42 19.88 20.24
N THR A 237 0.38 19.05 20.16
CA THR A 237 -0.81 19.35 19.34
C THR A 237 -1.72 20.40 19.97
N LYS A 238 -1.82 20.48 21.31
CA LYS A 238 -2.56 21.57 22.00
C LYS A 238 -1.90 22.94 21.87
N VAL A 239 -0.57 22.99 21.72
CA VAL A 239 0.19 24.23 21.52
C VAL A 239 -0.01 24.84 20.12
N GLY A 240 -0.66 24.11 19.19
CA GLY A 240 -1.11 24.66 17.90
C GLY A 240 -2.34 25.57 17.98
N PHE A 241 -3.02 25.66 19.13
CA PHE A 241 -4.19 26.52 19.32
C PHE A 241 -4.42 26.88 20.80
N SER A 242 -3.50 27.64 21.40
CA SER A 242 -3.75 28.33 22.68
C SER A 242 -3.19 29.75 22.62
N PRO A 243 -4.06 30.78 22.54
CA PRO A 243 -3.67 32.09 22.98
C PRO A 243 -3.51 32.02 24.50
N GLY A 244 -2.25 31.94 24.94
CA GLY A 244 -1.71 32.16 26.29
C GLY A 244 -2.59 31.84 27.49
N ASP A 245 -2.23 30.81 28.25
CA ASP A 245 -2.52 30.75 29.69
C ASP A 245 -1.22 30.97 30.46
N ASP A 246 -0.84 32.25 30.52
CA ASP A 246 -0.16 32.87 31.67
C ASP A 246 -0.05 34.38 31.39
N GLY A 247 -1.11 35.11 31.75
CA GLY A 247 -1.11 36.57 31.75
C GLY A 247 -2.35 37.19 31.11
N GLN A 248 -3.29 37.62 31.94
CA GLN A 248 -4.35 38.57 31.59
C GLN A 248 -3.78 39.74 30.78
N GLY A 249 -4.37 40.04 29.63
CA GLY A 249 -4.11 41.27 28.89
C GLY A 249 -4.84 41.31 27.55
N GLU A 250 -5.40 42.47 27.20
CA GLU A 250 -6.05 42.81 25.92
C GLU A 250 -5.29 42.33 24.66
N ALA A 251 -3.99 42.02 24.79
CA ALA A 251 -3.11 41.52 23.74
C ALA A 251 -3.51 40.14 23.16
N GLY A 252 -4.06 39.21 23.95
CA GLY A 252 -4.49 37.89 23.45
C GLY A 252 -5.74 37.95 22.56
N MET A 253 -6.67 38.84 22.92
CA MET A 253 -7.86 39.15 22.10
C MET A 253 -7.47 39.92 20.84
N ALA A 254 -6.51 40.84 20.93
CA ALA A 254 -5.96 41.54 19.77
C ALA A 254 -5.30 40.56 18.77
N ALA A 255 -4.50 39.61 19.25
CA ALA A 255 -3.88 38.58 18.40
C ALA A 255 -4.91 37.66 17.72
N TYR A 256 -6.00 37.31 18.41
CA TYR A 256 -7.13 36.57 17.81
C TYR A 256 -7.83 37.38 16.73
N LEU A 257 -8.10 38.66 16.97
CA LEU A 257 -8.70 39.57 15.99
C LEU A 257 -7.78 39.80 14.78
N THR A 258 -6.47 39.91 14.99
CA THR A 258 -5.48 39.99 13.91
C THR A 258 -5.44 38.71 13.08
N TYR A 259 -5.44 37.55 13.72
CA TYR A 259 -5.48 36.26 13.02
C TYR A 259 -6.80 36.06 12.22
N MET A 260 -7.93 36.46 12.79
CA MET A 260 -9.21 36.46 12.07
C MET A 260 -9.22 37.44 10.90
N ALA A 261 -8.62 38.62 11.05
CA ALA A 261 -8.48 39.58 9.95
C ALA A 261 -7.59 39.02 8.82
N GLU A 262 -6.50 38.34 9.15
CA GLU A 262 -5.59 37.71 8.19
C GLU A 262 -6.25 36.54 7.45
N GLN A 263 -7.05 35.73 8.16
CA GLN A 263 -7.84 34.65 7.57
C GLN A 263 -8.97 35.16 6.67
N ILE A 264 -9.64 36.26 7.05
CA ILE A 264 -10.67 36.90 6.21
C ILE A 264 -10.04 37.49 4.94
N GLU A 265 -8.84 38.09 5.03
CA GLU A 265 -8.14 38.60 3.85
C GLU A 265 -7.69 37.45 2.93
N ALA A 266 -7.20 36.35 3.48
CA ALA A 266 -6.88 35.14 2.70
C ALA A 266 -8.13 34.54 2.01
N LEU A 267 -9.27 34.52 2.69
CA LEU A 267 -10.54 34.07 2.12
C LEU A 267 -11.02 35.02 1.01
N ARG A 268 -10.94 36.33 1.24
CA ARG A 268 -11.28 37.37 0.26
C ARG A 268 -10.39 37.27 -0.98
N GLN A 269 -9.09 37.02 -0.81
CA GLN A 269 -8.16 36.81 -1.90
C GLN A 269 -8.49 35.53 -2.68
N ALA A 270 -8.79 34.42 -2.00
CA ALA A 270 -9.21 33.18 -2.64
C ALA A 270 -10.51 33.34 -3.44
N VAL A 271 -11.50 34.06 -2.90
CA VAL A 271 -12.75 34.39 -3.61
C VAL A 271 -12.48 35.29 -4.81
N ALA A 272 -11.61 36.29 -4.69
CA ALA A 272 -11.24 37.15 -5.82
C ALA A 272 -10.54 36.37 -6.95
N THR A 273 -9.63 35.45 -6.61
CA THR A 273 -9.01 34.55 -7.60
C THR A 273 -10.01 33.57 -8.21
N ALA A 274 -10.99 33.09 -7.45
CA ALA A 274 -12.05 32.23 -7.96
C ALA A 274 -13.00 32.97 -8.91
N GLU A 275 -13.34 34.22 -8.63
CA GLU A 275 -14.13 35.08 -9.52
C GLU A 275 -13.38 35.43 -10.82
N ASP A 276 -12.07 35.71 -10.73
CA ASP A 276 -11.22 35.89 -11.93
C ASP A 276 -11.13 34.60 -12.77
N GLY A 277 -11.00 33.45 -12.11
CA GLY A 277 -11.08 32.13 -12.74
C GLY A 277 -12.43 31.85 -13.42
N ARG A 278 -13.54 32.28 -12.80
CA ARG A 278 -14.89 32.21 -13.39
C ARG A 278 -15.01 33.10 -14.62
N ALA A 279 -14.56 34.36 -14.56
CA ALA A 279 -14.62 35.29 -15.68
C ALA A 279 -13.82 34.78 -16.91
N THR A 280 -12.64 34.19 -16.68
CA THR A 280 -11.84 33.59 -17.76
C THR A 280 -12.50 32.34 -18.34
N THR A 281 -13.18 31.55 -17.52
CA THR A 281 -13.93 30.35 -17.97
C THR A 281 -15.14 30.76 -18.80
N ASP A 282 -15.91 31.76 -18.36
CA ASP A 282 -17.03 32.33 -19.13
C ASP A 282 -16.57 32.88 -20.49
N ALA A 283 -15.45 33.61 -20.52
CA ALA A 283 -14.88 34.11 -21.78
C ALA A 283 -14.50 32.97 -22.75
N ARG A 284 -13.97 31.86 -22.24
CA ARG A 284 -13.64 30.67 -23.05
C ARG A 284 -14.89 29.92 -23.52
N LEU A 285 -15.95 29.86 -22.72
CA LEU A 285 -17.24 29.30 -23.13
C LEU A 285 -17.85 30.09 -24.28
N TRP A 286 -17.77 31.43 -24.25
CA TRP A 286 -18.21 32.28 -25.37
C TRP A 286 -17.42 32.02 -26.65
N GLN A 287 -16.10 31.81 -26.57
CA GLN A 287 -15.29 31.43 -27.73
C GLN A 287 -15.71 30.07 -28.32
N LEU A 288 -16.10 29.13 -27.46
CA LEU A 288 -16.58 27.81 -27.87
C LEU A 288 -17.94 27.91 -28.58
N VAL A 289 -18.84 28.75 -28.05
CA VAL A 289 -20.13 29.06 -28.68
C VAL A 289 -19.93 29.69 -30.05
N ASP A 290 -19.02 30.67 -30.19
CA ASP A 290 -18.70 31.30 -31.49
C ASP A 290 -18.12 30.29 -32.49
N GLY A 291 -17.24 29.38 -32.04
CA GLY A 291 -16.71 28.31 -32.88
C GLY A 291 -17.77 27.34 -33.38
N VAL A 292 -18.72 26.94 -32.51
CA VAL A 292 -19.85 26.07 -32.89
C VAL A 292 -20.80 26.78 -33.87
N ASP A 293 -21.06 28.07 -33.66
CA ASP A 293 -21.91 28.88 -34.54
C ASP A 293 -21.30 29.04 -35.95
N ARG A 294 -19.97 29.22 -36.05
CA ARG A 294 -19.25 29.22 -37.34
C ARG A 294 -19.32 27.87 -38.04
N LEU A 295 -19.11 26.77 -37.32
CA LEU A 295 -19.23 25.43 -37.89
C LEU A 295 -20.65 25.17 -38.41
N ALA A 296 -21.67 25.60 -37.66
CA ALA A 296 -23.06 25.48 -38.06
C ALA A 296 -23.36 26.30 -39.33
N ARG A 297 -22.81 27.52 -39.45
CA ARG A 297 -22.95 28.34 -40.68
C ARG A 297 -22.26 27.70 -41.88
N ASN A 298 -21.02 27.23 -41.73
CA ASN A 298 -20.28 26.58 -42.81
C ASN A 298 -20.96 25.27 -43.27
N MET A 299 -21.58 24.52 -42.35
CA MET A 299 -22.40 23.35 -42.72
C MET A 299 -23.73 23.73 -43.38
N GLY A 300 -24.28 24.90 -43.05
CA GLY A 300 -25.51 25.43 -43.64
C GLY A 300 -25.32 26.00 -45.05
N GLU A 301 -24.12 26.45 -45.39
CA GLU A 301 -23.74 26.91 -46.75
C GLU A 301 -23.35 25.76 -47.68
N GLN A 302 -24.17 24.71 -47.72
CA GLN A 302 -24.12 23.77 -48.85
C GLN A 302 -24.67 24.53 -50.07
N PRO A 303 -23.90 24.71 -51.18
CA PRO A 303 -24.41 25.40 -52.36
C PRO A 303 -25.69 24.68 -52.81
N ASP A 304 -26.77 25.42 -53.04
CA ASP A 304 -28.01 24.83 -53.55
C ASP A 304 -27.67 24.14 -54.88
N LEU A 305 -27.59 22.81 -54.87
CA LEU A 305 -27.18 21.99 -56.02
C LEU A 305 -28.36 21.78 -57.00
N VAL A 306 -29.58 22.13 -56.57
CA VAL A 306 -30.81 21.98 -57.35
C VAL A 306 -30.77 22.66 -58.73
N PRO A 307 -30.33 23.93 -58.88
CA PRO A 307 -30.28 24.58 -60.19
C PRO A 307 -29.24 23.95 -61.14
N TYR A 308 -28.18 23.34 -60.60
CA TYR A 308 -27.20 22.62 -61.41
C TYR A 308 -27.76 21.27 -61.89
N PHE A 309 -28.50 20.54 -61.05
CA PHE A 309 -29.20 19.32 -61.46
C PHE A 309 -30.30 19.59 -62.49
N GLU A 310 -31.04 20.68 -62.32
CA GLU A 310 -32.09 21.11 -63.27
C GLU A 310 -31.47 21.49 -64.62
N SER A 311 -30.36 22.26 -64.62
CA SER A 311 -29.63 22.59 -65.85
C SER A 311 -29.05 21.36 -66.56
N ILE A 312 -28.62 20.34 -65.81
CA ILE A 312 -28.11 19.08 -66.39
C ILE A 312 -29.26 18.27 -66.99
N ALA A 313 -30.39 18.17 -66.28
CA ALA A 313 -31.58 17.47 -66.78
C ALA A 313 -32.12 18.12 -68.07
N ASP A 314 -32.18 19.45 -68.12
CA ASP A 314 -32.57 20.21 -69.31
C ASP A 314 -31.59 20.03 -70.48
N GLY A 315 -30.30 19.94 -70.19
CA GLY A 315 -29.27 19.65 -71.19
C GLY A 315 -29.42 18.23 -71.76
N GLN A 316 -29.71 17.24 -70.91
CA GLN A 316 -29.93 15.86 -71.32
C GLN A 316 -31.20 15.70 -72.15
N ALA A 317 -32.31 16.35 -71.76
CA ALA A 317 -33.56 16.31 -72.52
C ALA A 317 -33.38 16.85 -73.94
N ARG A 318 -32.65 17.98 -74.10
CA ARG A 318 -32.31 18.54 -75.42
C ARG A 318 -31.40 17.64 -76.24
N MET A 319 -30.49 16.91 -75.59
CA MET A 319 -29.59 15.99 -76.27
C MET A 319 -30.34 14.75 -76.79
N VAL A 320 -31.29 14.22 -76.01
CA VAL A 320 -32.16 13.12 -76.44
C VAL A 320 -33.01 13.54 -77.65
N ASP A 321 -33.63 14.72 -77.60
CA ASP A 321 -34.44 15.26 -78.71
C ASP A 321 -33.62 15.44 -80.00
N ALA A 322 -32.39 15.93 -79.88
CA ALA A 322 -31.47 16.06 -81.02
C ALA A 322 -31.07 14.69 -81.61
N ILE A 323 -30.84 13.68 -80.76
CA ILE A 323 -30.49 12.31 -81.20
C ILE A 323 -31.69 11.64 -81.87
N GLU A 324 -32.90 11.76 -81.31
CA GLU A 324 -34.12 11.22 -81.93
C GLU A 324 -34.38 11.87 -83.29
N THR A 325 -34.27 13.21 -83.38
CA THR A 325 -34.44 13.96 -84.63
C THR A 325 -33.39 13.57 -85.69
N GLN A 326 -32.14 13.34 -85.27
CA GLN A 326 -31.05 12.94 -86.17
C GLN A 326 -31.18 11.47 -86.63
N SER A 327 -31.67 10.58 -85.75
CA SER A 327 -31.92 9.17 -86.09
C SER A 327 -33.05 8.97 -87.11
N MET A 328 -34.01 9.90 -87.19
CA MET A 328 -35.13 9.84 -88.12
C MET A 328 -34.81 10.42 -89.52
N ALA A 329 -33.69 11.13 -89.69
CA ALA A 329 -33.44 11.98 -90.85
C ALA A 329 -32.46 11.44 -91.92
N SER A 330 -31.78 10.30 -91.74
CA SER A 330 -30.87 9.76 -92.80
C SER A 330 -30.52 8.26 -92.68
N PRO A 331 -31.06 7.38 -93.54
CA PRO A 331 -30.67 5.98 -93.59
C PRO A 331 -29.71 5.72 -94.77
N THR A 332 -28.48 6.26 -94.79
CA THR A 332 -27.40 5.72 -95.65
C THR A 332 -25.99 6.26 -95.33
N GLN A 333 -25.05 5.34 -95.04
CA GLN A 333 -23.59 5.43 -95.21
C GLN A 333 -22.70 6.30 -94.29
N ALA A 334 -23.13 6.71 -93.09
CA ALA A 334 -22.24 7.38 -92.10
C ALA A 334 -21.95 6.55 -90.81
N ALA A 335 -22.22 5.24 -90.83
CA ALA A 335 -22.20 4.40 -89.63
C ALA A 335 -20.83 4.24 -88.95
N GLU A 336 -19.71 4.41 -89.67
CA GLU A 336 -18.37 4.31 -89.05
C GLU A 336 -17.87 5.64 -88.45
N THR A 337 -18.30 6.79 -89.00
CA THR A 337 -17.92 8.12 -88.47
C THR A 337 -18.81 8.57 -87.30
N GLU A 338 -20.09 8.20 -87.28
CA GLU A 338 -21.00 8.48 -86.15
C GLU A 338 -20.65 7.68 -84.90
N ASP A 339 -20.24 6.41 -85.05
CA ASP A 339 -19.84 5.57 -83.92
C ASP A 339 -18.52 6.07 -83.29
N ALA A 340 -17.60 6.61 -84.10
CA ALA A 340 -16.39 7.25 -83.59
C ALA A 340 -16.68 8.53 -82.78
N GLU A 341 -17.61 9.36 -83.25
CA GLU A 341 -17.99 10.60 -82.56
C GLU A 341 -18.81 10.32 -81.29
N ALA A 342 -19.75 9.38 -81.32
CA ALA A 342 -20.49 8.93 -80.15
C ALA A 342 -19.57 8.33 -79.08
N ARG A 343 -18.59 7.51 -79.47
CA ARG A 343 -17.57 6.97 -78.55
C ARG A 343 -16.67 8.08 -77.98
N MET A 344 -16.31 9.09 -78.77
CA MET A 344 -15.56 10.24 -78.27
C MET A 344 -16.37 11.06 -77.26
N ARG A 345 -17.67 11.24 -77.49
CA ARG A 345 -18.57 11.93 -76.55
C ARG A 345 -18.80 11.13 -75.26
N LEU A 346 -19.00 9.81 -75.35
CA LEU A 346 -19.08 8.95 -74.16
C LEU A 346 -17.76 8.98 -73.37
N ARG A 347 -16.62 8.94 -74.05
CA ARG A 347 -15.32 9.06 -73.41
C ARG A 347 -15.11 10.45 -72.78
N SER A 348 -15.63 11.52 -73.37
CA SER A 348 -15.55 12.86 -72.77
C SER A 348 -16.44 12.98 -71.53
N ILE A 349 -17.63 12.35 -71.54
CA ILE A 349 -18.52 12.26 -70.37
C ILE A 349 -17.85 11.48 -69.26
N ASP A 350 -17.24 10.32 -69.54
CA ASP A 350 -16.50 9.55 -68.53
C ASP A 350 -15.36 10.37 -67.92
N VAL A 351 -14.62 11.13 -68.73
CA VAL A 351 -13.55 12.02 -68.24
C VAL A 351 -14.12 13.14 -67.37
N GLN A 352 -15.26 13.73 -67.74
CA GLN A 352 -15.91 14.77 -66.94
C GLN A 352 -16.50 14.23 -65.64
N LEU A 353 -17.11 13.04 -65.66
CA LEU A 353 -17.62 12.37 -64.46
C LEU A 353 -16.48 12.01 -63.51
N LEU A 354 -15.35 11.50 -64.03
CA LEU A 354 -14.15 11.26 -63.23
C LEU A 354 -13.63 12.55 -62.61
N ARG A 355 -13.59 13.64 -63.38
CA ARG A 355 -13.15 14.95 -62.87
C ARG A 355 -14.08 15.49 -61.77
N ILE A 356 -15.40 15.36 -61.93
CA ILE A 356 -16.37 15.75 -60.89
C ILE A 356 -16.20 14.86 -59.65
N LEU A 357 -15.94 13.57 -59.82
CA LEU A 357 -15.69 12.64 -58.72
C LEU A 357 -14.39 13.00 -57.98
N GLU A 358 -13.35 13.38 -58.71
CA GLU A 358 -12.09 13.89 -58.16
C GLU A 358 -12.28 15.23 -57.43
N GLU A 359 -13.00 16.18 -58.01
CA GLU A 359 -13.30 17.48 -57.37
C GLU A 359 -14.18 17.31 -56.13
N MET A 360 -15.20 16.44 -56.16
CA MET A 360 -16.00 16.09 -54.97
C MET A 360 -15.17 15.36 -53.91
N SER A 361 -14.27 14.46 -54.33
CA SER A 361 -13.37 13.77 -53.41
C SER A 361 -12.39 14.75 -52.76
N ALA A 362 -11.83 15.68 -53.53
CA ALA A 362 -10.96 16.74 -53.07
C ALA A 362 -11.68 17.69 -52.10
N GLY A 363 -12.89 18.15 -52.44
CA GLY A 363 -13.71 18.98 -51.53
C GLY A 363 -14.08 18.27 -50.23
N ARG A 364 -14.34 16.96 -50.25
CA ARG A 364 -14.52 16.15 -49.02
C ARG A 364 -13.23 16.05 -48.19
N GLN A 365 -12.07 15.93 -48.83
CA GLN A 365 -10.80 15.91 -48.11
C GLN A 365 -10.47 17.27 -47.50
N GLU A 366 -10.78 18.36 -48.21
CA GLU A 366 -10.60 19.74 -47.73
C GLU A 366 -11.51 20.02 -46.53
N THR A 367 -12.80 19.74 -46.63
CA THR A 367 -13.75 19.86 -45.49
C THR A 367 -13.37 18.96 -44.31
N MET A 368 -12.89 17.74 -44.54
CA MET A 368 -12.36 16.87 -43.48
C MET A 368 -11.08 17.42 -42.85
N ALA A 369 -10.22 18.06 -43.64
CA ALA A 369 -9.00 18.69 -43.15
C ALA A 369 -9.32 19.92 -42.27
N GLU A 370 -10.29 20.74 -42.68
CA GLU A 370 -10.82 21.85 -41.88
C GLU A 370 -11.44 21.35 -40.57
N LEU A 371 -12.34 20.37 -40.64
CA LEU A 371 -12.94 19.74 -39.45
C LEU A 371 -11.87 19.19 -38.50
N ARG A 372 -10.84 18.53 -39.03
CA ARG A 372 -9.73 18.01 -38.22
C ARG A 372 -8.90 19.14 -37.60
N SER A 373 -8.71 20.25 -38.31
CA SER A 373 -8.06 21.45 -37.79
C SER A 373 -8.84 22.03 -36.61
N ASP A 374 -10.16 22.18 -36.76
CA ASP A 374 -11.04 22.72 -35.72
C ASP A 374 -11.11 21.81 -34.49
N ILE A 375 -11.19 20.49 -34.67
CA ILE A 375 -11.14 19.52 -33.56
C ILE A 375 -9.80 19.61 -32.82
N ASN A 376 -8.69 19.78 -33.52
CA ASN A 376 -7.38 19.95 -32.91
C ASN A 376 -7.29 21.26 -32.10
N ALA A 377 -7.85 22.36 -32.63
CA ALA A 377 -7.95 23.63 -31.92
C ALA A 377 -8.77 23.50 -30.64
N LEU A 378 -9.93 22.84 -30.72
CA LEU A 378 -10.80 22.55 -29.57
C LEU A 378 -10.07 21.68 -28.52
N THR A 379 -9.40 20.62 -28.96
CA THR A 379 -8.63 19.71 -28.09
C THR A 379 -7.51 20.45 -27.36
N LYS A 380 -6.83 21.39 -28.05
CA LYS A 380 -5.78 22.22 -27.46
C LYS A 380 -6.35 23.19 -26.41
N ALA A 381 -7.51 23.79 -26.68
CA ALA A 381 -8.22 24.64 -25.72
C ALA A 381 -8.66 23.87 -24.47
N ILE A 382 -9.17 22.64 -24.61
CA ILE A 382 -9.55 21.76 -23.49
C ILE A 382 -8.33 21.32 -22.68
N ARG A 383 -7.20 20.95 -23.30
CA ARG A 383 -5.97 20.65 -22.55
C ARG A 383 -5.44 21.86 -21.77
N ALA A 384 -5.58 23.06 -22.32
CA ALA A 384 -5.22 24.28 -21.60
C ALA A 384 -6.16 24.59 -20.42
N LEU A 385 -7.33 23.95 -20.34
CA LEU A 385 -8.24 24.01 -19.19
C LEU A 385 -7.92 22.94 -18.12
N GLY A 386 -7.53 21.73 -18.54
CA GLY A 386 -7.21 20.61 -17.61
C GLY A 386 -5.77 20.60 -17.08
N GLY A 387 -4.97 21.61 -17.42
CA GLY A 387 -3.54 21.73 -17.07
C GLY A 387 -3.22 22.69 -15.92
N GLN A 388 -4.19 22.98 -15.04
CA GLN A 388 -3.94 23.58 -13.73
C GLN A 388 -4.30 22.60 -12.63
#